data_AF-A0A370Q7D9-F1
#
_entry.id   AF-A0A370Q7D9-F1
#
_cell.length_a   1.000
_cell.length_b   1.000
_cell.length_c   1.000
_cell.angle_alpha   90.00
_cell.angle_beta   90.00
_cell.angle_gamma   90.00
#
_symmetry.space_group_name_H-M   'P 1'
#
loop_
_entity.id
_entity.type
_entity.pdbx_description
1 polymer ?
#
loop_
_entity_poly.entity_id
_entity_poly.type
_entity_poly.pdbx_seq_one_letter_code
_entity_poly.pdbx_strand_id
1 'polypeptide(L)'
;MKNLLLSFLFIAFSVCGLAQNNDTFYATMNVVDAKALEKDIPNGIQILATKGNEAAVLMTPAAAHKLHDRILVHGPGYMFKASKTDALAALGRQGAINTENLMPFTITEDATVAEVLEVINVQNIEDHILELQAYGTRFHTRPEAIQAAQDLKVKWESMAAQYNRNDVSVRLFNHTNTNMPSVIMTIAGSETPEEFVVVGGHLDSTSNQGNNNAPGADDDASGIATITEATRALFEIGFVPKRTIEVMAYAAEEIGLVGSAEIAEEYASNNVNVIAVGQFDMTLFNGSATDVSLISDFTNANLNTFFMDLMDHYNATGDHQITYGTSLCNYGCSDHASWTAEGYMASFPFEASFGQHNGNIHTSNDTFSVTGTASHATKFTKLCAEFLIETAKGNELLSVHEATAKEIFVTVQQNKLHFDVSASKTEFELLSVFDTLGKKVLSLPIAETKGEVPVASLSQGVYIVTLASKTGVSVSKKVIKE
;
A
#
# COMPACT_ATOMS: atom_id res chain seq x y z
N MET A 1 68.99 30.62 17.42
CA MET A 1 67.79 31.21 16.80
C MET A 1 66.72 30.14 16.77
N LYS A 2 65.56 30.42 17.38
CA LYS A 2 64.43 29.51 17.56
C LYS A 2 63.76 29.26 16.20
N ASN A 3 63.61 28.00 15.78
CA ASN A 3 62.72 27.65 14.69
C ASN A 3 61.40 27.14 15.27
N LEU A 4 60.36 27.90 14.95
CA LEU A 4 58.98 27.78 15.36
C LEU A 4 58.32 26.63 14.59
N LEU A 5 57.80 25.61 15.30
CA LEU A 5 56.89 24.63 14.70
C LEU A 5 55.56 25.34 14.39
N LEU A 6 55.18 25.34 13.11
CA LEU A 6 53.86 25.77 12.65
C LEU A 6 52.96 24.52 12.58
N SER A 7 52.04 24.38 13.52
CA SER A 7 50.99 23.37 13.47
C SER A 7 49.89 23.83 12.51
N PHE A 8 49.72 23.14 11.38
CA PHE A 8 48.57 23.33 10.50
C PHE A 8 47.34 22.68 11.11
N LEU A 9 46.38 23.51 11.53
CA LEU A 9 45.04 23.11 11.91
C LEU A 9 44.26 22.78 10.62
N PHE A 10 44.06 21.51 10.32
CA PHE A 10 43.13 21.07 9.27
C PHE A 10 41.70 21.28 9.77
N ILE A 11 41.12 22.43 9.43
CA ILE A 11 39.67 22.63 9.53
C ILE A 11 39.07 21.91 8.32
N ALA A 12 38.50 20.73 8.56
CA ALA A 12 37.64 20.06 7.59
C ALA A 12 36.34 20.87 7.49
N PHE A 13 36.26 21.77 6.50
CA PHE A 13 34.99 22.28 6.02
C PHE A 13 34.27 21.12 5.33
N SER A 14 33.36 20.46 6.05
CA SER A 14 32.28 19.72 5.40
C SER A 14 31.45 20.75 4.64
N VAL A 15 31.63 20.79 3.33
CA VAL A 15 30.71 21.48 2.43
C VAL A 15 29.40 20.69 2.51
N CYS A 16 28.50 21.14 3.38
CA CYS A 16 27.09 20.83 3.26
C CYS A 16 26.66 21.37 1.89
N GLY A 17 26.40 20.47 0.95
CA GLY A 17 25.81 20.82 -0.33
C GLY A 17 24.44 21.41 -0.07
N LEU A 18 24.36 22.73 -0.11
CA LEU A 18 23.09 23.45 -0.14
C LEU A 18 22.31 23.03 -1.38
N ALA A 19 21.02 22.75 -1.15
CA ALA A 19 19.87 22.76 -2.07
C ALA A 19 20.21 22.94 -3.56
N GLN A 20 19.92 21.91 -4.37
CA GLN A 20 19.98 22.02 -5.82
C GLN A 20 19.09 23.17 -6.31
N ASN A 21 19.75 24.24 -6.73
CA ASN A 21 19.18 25.30 -7.53
C ASN A 21 19.42 24.96 -9.01
N ASN A 22 18.88 23.82 -9.47
CA ASN A 22 19.00 23.42 -10.87
C ASN A 22 17.67 23.62 -11.58
N ASP A 23 17.72 24.32 -12.72
CA ASP A 23 16.65 24.39 -13.71
C ASP A 23 16.21 22.99 -14.25
N THR A 24 16.89 21.91 -13.84
CA THR A 24 16.69 20.54 -14.31
C THR A 24 16.98 19.49 -13.23
N PHE A 25 16.27 18.36 -13.25
CA PHE A 25 16.46 17.20 -12.37
C PHE A 25 16.45 15.89 -13.18
N TYR A 26 16.95 14.80 -12.57
CA TYR A 26 16.94 13.48 -13.20
C TYR A 26 15.68 12.70 -12.80
N ALA A 27 15.16 11.92 -13.73
CA ALA A 27 14.00 11.08 -13.49
C ALA A 27 14.00 9.83 -14.37
N THR A 28 13.12 8.89 -14.04
CA THR A 28 12.64 7.86 -14.95
C THR A 28 11.19 8.12 -15.32
N MET A 29 10.82 7.81 -16.56
CA MET A 29 9.45 7.93 -17.07
C MET A 29 9.19 6.97 -18.23
N ASN A 30 7.96 6.91 -18.73
CA ASN A 30 7.64 6.13 -19.93
C ASN A 30 8.35 6.68 -21.19
N VAL A 31 8.85 5.79 -22.06
CA VAL A 31 9.57 6.16 -23.30
C VAL A 31 8.68 6.93 -24.28
N VAL A 32 7.40 6.53 -24.41
CA VAL A 32 6.45 7.18 -25.32
C VAL A 32 6.23 8.62 -24.88
N ASP A 33 6.04 8.82 -23.59
CA ASP A 33 5.80 10.14 -23.01
C ASP A 33 7.04 11.02 -23.04
N ALA A 34 8.22 10.46 -22.76
CA ALA A 34 9.49 11.18 -22.87
C ALA A 34 9.72 11.73 -24.29
N LYS A 35 9.52 10.90 -25.32
CA LYS A 35 9.66 11.30 -26.73
C LYS A 35 8.64 12.36 -27.12
N ALA A 36 7.44 12.23 -26.61
CA ALA A 36 6.35 13.12 -26.92
C ALA A 36 6.56 14.48 -26.19
N LEU A 37 7.09 14.49 -24.96
CA LEU A 37 7.50 15.70 -24.24
C LEU A 37 8.70 16.39 -24.91
N GLU A 38 9.67 15.64 -25.44
CA GLU A 38 10.80 16.17 -26.21
C GLU A 38 10.34 16.90 -27.48
N LYS A 39 9.25 16.45 -28.12
CA LYS A 39 8.63 17.17 -29.24
C LYS A 39 7.97 18.47 -28.79
N ASP A 40 7.34 18.46 -27.62
CA ASP A 40 6.50 19.56 -27.13
C ASP A 40 7.28 20.67 -26.41
N ILE A 41 8.40 20.31 -25.78
CA ILE A 41 9.36 21.23 -25.15
C ILE A 41 10.79 20.70 -25.41
N PRO A 42 11.37 20.93 -26.60
CA PRO A 42 12.68 20.37 -26.99
C PRO A 42 13.85 20.74 -26.08
N ASN A 43 13.75 21.84 -25.34
CA ASN A 43 14.78 22.28 -24.38
C ASN A 43 14.42 21.94 -22.92
N GLY A 44 13.26 21.32 -22.68
CA GLY A 44 12.73 21.02 -21.35
C GLY A 44 13.02 19.59 -20.90
N ILE A 45 13.40 18.71 -21.82
CA ILE A 45 13.74 17.32 -21.52
C ILE A 45 14.88 16.85 -22.43
N GLN A 46 15.75 16.02 -21.87
CA GLN A 46 16.76 15.26 -22.59
C GLN A 46 16.64 13.78 -22.23
N ILE A 47 16.45 12.92 -23.24
CA ILE A 47 16.48 11.46 -23.05
C ILE A 47 17.94 11.01 -22.96
N LEU A 48 18.32 10.42 -21.82
CA LEU A 48 19.68 9.98 -21.52
C LEU A 48 19.92 8.53 -21.96
N ALA A 49 18.95 7.67 -21.72
CA ALA A 49 18.95 6.27 -22.14
C ALA A 49 17.51 5.72 -22.12
N THR A 50 17.31 4.58 -22.78
CA THR A 50 16.03 3.84 -22.76
C THR A 50 16.28 2.36 -22.59
N LYS A 51 15.36 1.65 -21.94
CA LYS A 51 15.36 0.20 -21.82
C LYS A 51 13.93 -0.30 -21.67
N GLY A 52 13.49 -1.18 -22.56
CA GLY A 52 12.07 -1.59 -22.59
C GLY A 52 11.16 -0.38 -22.81
N ASN A 53 10.19 -0.19 -21.92
CA ASN A 53 9.25 0.94 -21.98
C ASN A 53 9.65 2.13 -21.09
N GLU A 54 10.86 2.12 -20.51
CA GLU A 54 11.35 3.15 -19.59
C GLU A 54 12.48 4.00 -20.19
N ALA A 55 12.46 5.29 -19.87
CA ALA A 55 13.46 6.28 -20.25
C ALA A 55 14.06 6.93 -19.00
N ALA A 56 15.38 7.02 -18.97
CA ALA A 56 16.11 7.87 -18.03
C ALA A 56 16.25 9.24 -18.67
N VAL A 57 15.85 10.29 -17.97
CA VAL A 57 15.76 11.64 -18.52
C VAL A 57 16.39 12.67 -17.59
N LEU A 58 16.81 13.79 -18.17
CA LEU A 58 17.07 15.05 -17.47
C LEU A 58 15.95 16.01 -17.90
N MET A 59 15.17 16.54 -16.97
CA MET A 59 13.99 17.36 -17.29
C MET A 59 13.89 18.61 -16.42
N THR A 60 13.20 19.64 -16.91
CA THR A 60 12.91 20.86 -16.15
C THR A 60 11.58 20.75 -15.41
N PRO A 61 11.34 21.53 -14.33
CA PRO A 61 10.01 21.59 -13.68
C PRO A 61 8.88 21.96 -14.63
N ALA A 62 9.14 22.83 -15.63
CA ALA A 62 8.15 23.18 -16.63
C ALA A 62 7.78 22.01 -17.54
N ALA A 63 8.73 21.11 -17.83
CA ALA A 63 8.46 19.89 -18.57
C ALA A 63 7.65 18.90 -17.73
N ALA A 64 7.97 18.77 -16.43
CA ALA A 64 7.22 17.97 -15.48
C ALA A 64 5.75 18.42 -15.37
N HIS A 65 5.50 19.73 -15.20
CA HIS A 65 4.13 20.25 -15.19
C HIS A 65 3.39 19.95 -16.50
N LYS A 66 4.05 20.17 -17.66
CA LYS A 66 3.41 19.88 -18.95
C LYS A 66 3.15 18.39 -19.15
N LEU A 67 3.95 17.52 -18.54
CA LEU A 67 3.72 16.09 -18.57
C LEU A 67 2.41 15.74 -17.85
N HIS A 68 2.16 16.33 -16.67
CA HIS A 68 0.90 16.15 -15.94
C HIS A 68 -0.30 16.79 -16.67
N ASP A 69 -0.10 17.83 -17.47
CA ASP A 69 -1.17 18.50 -18.24
C ASP A 69 -1.49 17.85 -19.61
N ARG A 70 -0.74 16.81 -20.02
CA ARG A 70 -0.75 16.32 -21.42
C ARG A 70 -1.96 15.49 -21.82
N ILE A 71 -2.60 14.86 -20.85
CA ILE A 71 -3.93 14.30 -21.01
C ILE A 71 -4.83 15.33 -20.32
N LEU A 72 -5.99 15.64 -20.91
CA LEU A 72 -6.91 16.71 -20.45
C LEU A 72 -7.39 16.59 -18.98
N VAL A 73 -6.90 15.58 -18.26
CA VAL A 73 -7.39 14.96 -17.04
C VAL A 73 -6.24 14.04 -16.54
N HIS A 74 -5.20 14.58 -15.91
CA HIS A 74 -3.96 13.91 -15.41
C HIS A 74 -3.15 13.11 -16.46
N GLY A 75 -1.93 13.57 -16.74
CA GLY A 75 -0.98 12.87 -17.60
C GLY A 75 -0.18 11.78 -16.88
N PRO A 76 0.63 10.99 -17.60
CA PRO A 76 1.58 10.05 -17.00
C PRO A 76 2.55 10.77 -16.08
N GLY A 77 3.00 10.14 -14.99
CA GLY A 77 3.95 10.74 -14.06
C GLY A 77 5.42 10.39 -14.36
N TYR A 78 6.27 10.63 -13.36
CA TYR A 78 7.69 10.33 -13.40
C TYR A 78 8.19 9.97 -12.00
N MET A 79 9.32 9.27 -11.91
CA MET A 79 9.99 9.01 -10.64
C MET A 79 11.29 9.79 -10.57
N PHE A 80 11.43 10.64 -9.55
CA PHE A 80 12.64 11.42 -9.30
C PHE A 80 13.84 10.51 -9.06
N LYS A 81 15.03 10.97 -9.49
CA LYS A 81 16.31 10.32 -9.24
C LYS A 81 17.36 11.37 -8.84
N ALA A 82 18.09 11.09 -7.75
CA ALA A 82 19.05 12.02 -7.18
C ALA A 82 20.22 12.35 -8.12
N SER A 83 20.58 11.43 -9.02
CA SER A 83 21.67 11.62 -9.98
C SER A 83 21.42 10.94 -11.32
N LYS A 84 22.24 11.32 -12.32
CA LYS A 84 22.31 10.64 -13.62
C LYS A 84 22.58 9.14 -13.47
N THR A 85 23.47 8.78 -12.55
CA THR A 85 23.84 7.37 -12.32
C THR A 85 22.65 6.58 -11.83
N ASP A 86 21.88 7.14 -10.89
CA ASP A 86 20.70 6.49 -10.31
C ASP A 86 19.60 6.34 -11.36
N ALA A 87 19.38 7.38 -12.18
CA ALA A 87 18.41 7.31 -13.29
C ALA A 87 18.76 6.21 -14.32
N LEU A 88 20.04 6.05 -14.64
CA LEU A 88 20.48 4.99 -15.55
C LEU A 88 20.41 3.61 -14.90
N ALA A 89 20.69 3.50 -13.60
CA ALA A 89 20.65 2.24 -12.85
C ALA A 89 19.22 1.73 -12.62
N ALA A 90 18.25 2.64 -12.52
CA ALA A 90 16.84 2.32 -12.36
C ALA A 90 16.22 1.65 -13.61
N LEU A 91 16.81 1.85 -14.80
CA LEU A 91 16.23 1.35 -16.05
C LEU A 91 16.10 -0.18 -16.09
N GLY A 92 14.85 -0.64 -16.25
CA GLY A 92 14.48 -2.05 -16.28
C GLY A 92 14.89 -2.77 -15.00
N ARG A 93 14.98 -2.05 -13.88
CA ARG A 93 15.07 -2.64 -12.54
C ARG A 93 13.67 -3.12 -12.20
N GLN A 94 13.56 -4.41 -11.91
CA GLN A 94 12.44 -4.94 -11.17
C GLN A 94 13.03 -5.47 -9.88
N GLY A 95 12.54 -4.98 -8.73
CA GLY A 95 12.87 -5.57 -7.44
C GLY A 95 12.64 -7.07 -7.47
N ALA A 96 13.44 -7.82 -6.71
CA ALA A 96 13.22 -9.26 -6.61
C ALA A 96 11.83 -9.49 -6.04
N ILE A 97 10.94 -10.11 -6.81
CA ILE A 97 9.61 -10.48 -6.33
C ILE A 97 9.82 -11.42 -5.15
N ASN A 98 9.42 -11.00 -3.96
CA ASN A 98 9.48 -11.86 -2.78
C ASN A 98 8.39 -12.93 -2.91
N THR A 99 8.77 -14.10 -3.44
CA THR A 99 7.86 -15.24 -3.60
C THR A 99 7.68 -16.05 -2.32
N GLU A 100 8.42 -15.77 -1.25
CA GLU A 100 8.43 -16.60 -0.05
C GLU A 100 7.28 -16.30 0.92
N ASN A 101 6.66 -15.11 0.84
CA ASN A 101 5.63 -14.67 1.79
C ASN A 101 4.35 -14.19 1.08
N LEU A 102 3.64 -15.14 0.47
CA LEU A 102 2.31 -14.85 -0.09
C LEU A 102 1.25 -14.91 1.00
N MET A 103 0.51 -13.81 1.15
CA MET A 103 -0.76 -13.78 1.86
C MET A 103 -1.70 -14.88 1.33
N PRO A 104 -2.48 -15.58 2.18
CA PRO A 104 -3.44 -16.58 1.72
C PRO A 104 -4.60 -16.01 0.88
N PHE A 105 -4.74 -14.68 0.81
CA PHE A 105 -5.83 -13.94 0.15
C PHE A 105 -7.22 -14.47 0.53
N THR A 106 -7.39 -14.87 1.79
CA THR A 106 -8.66 -15.35 2.33
C THR A 106 -9.48 -14.18 2.87
N ILE A 107 -10.79 -14.33 2.91
CA ILE A 107 -11.73 -13.39 3.55
C ILE A 107 -12.47 -14.17 4.63
N THR A 108 -12.25 -13.82 5.89
CA THR A 108 -12.71 -14.62 7.05
C THR A 108 -13.14 -13.80 8.27
N GLU A 109 -12.92 -12.49 8.28
CA GLU A 109 -13.09 -11.65 9.46
C GLU A 109 -14.45 -10.93 9.47
N ASP A 110 -15.50 -11.60 8.98
CA ASP A 110 -16.84 -11.04 8.77
C ASP A 110 -17.38 -10.24 9.96
N ALA A 111 -17.24 -10.80 11.16
CA ALA A 111 -17.77 -10.18 12.38
C ALA A 111 -17.02 -8.89 12.73
N THR A 112 -15.68 -8.89 12.63
CA THR A 112 -14.84 -7.74 12.92
C THR A 112 -14.99 -6.67 11.86
N VAL A 113 -15.12 -7.07 10.58
CA VAL A 113 -15.43 -6.14 9.50
C VAL A 113 -16.80 -5.50 9.71
N ALA A 114 -17.85 -6.27 10.01
CA ALA A 114 -19.16 -5.70 10.29
C ALA A 114 -19.11 -4.65 11.42
N GLU A 115 -18.36 -4.92 12.50
CA GLU A 115 -18.19 -4.00 13.62
C GLU A 115 -17.45 -2.71 13.22
N VAL A 116 -16.37 -2.80 12.44
CA VAL A 116 -15.61 -1.59 12.03
C VAL A 116 -16.44 -0.71 11.09
N LEU A 117 -17.24 -1.31 10.22
CA LEU A 117 -18.06 -0.58 9.24
C LEU A 117 -19.14 0.27 9.91
N GLU A 118 -19.64 -0.15 11.09
CA GLU A 118 -20.66 0.60 11.86
C GLU A 118 -20.12 1.87 12.51
N VAL A 119 -18.82 1.92 12.82
CA VAL A 119 -18.22 3.05 13.55
C VAL A 119 -17.50 4.05 12.66
N ILE A 120 -17.31 3.76 11.37
CA ILE A 120 -16.73 4.70 10.39
C ILE A 120 -17.65 5.92 10.24
N ASN A 121 -17.07 7.10 10.43
CA ASN A 121 -17.82 8.36 10.49
C ASN A 121 -17.38 9.33 9.38
N VAL A 122 -18.31 9.62 8.47
CA VAL A 122 -18.10 10.57 7.37
C VAL A 122 -17.66 11.96 7.83
N GLN A 123 -18.18 12.45 8.96
CA GLN A 123 -17.83 13.78 9.47
C GLN A 123 -16.36 13.88 9.86
N ASN A 124 -15.78 12.82 10.42
CA ASN A 124 -14.35 12.81 10.75
C ASN A 124 -13.48 12.94 9.49
N ILE A 125 -13.91 12.34 8.38
CA ILE A 125 -13.24 12.42 7.09
C ILE A 125 -13.35 13.86 6.56
N GLU A 126 -14.55 14.44 6.56
CA GLU A 126 -14.79 15.82 6.12
C GLU A 126 -13.97 16.84 6.93
N ASP A 127 -13.98 16.71 8.25
CA ASP A 127 -13.25 17.59 9.16
C ASP A 127 -11.73 17.51 8.91
N HIS A 128 -11.20 16.30 8.67
CA HIS A 128 -9.77 16.14 8.41
C HIS A 128 -9.35 16.67 7.03
N ILE A 129 -10.18 16.50 6.00
CA ILE A 129 -9.93 17.12 4.68
C ILE A 129 -9.90 18.64 4.82
N LEU A 130 -10.88 19.22 5.52
CA LEU A 130 -10.96 20.67 5.74
C LEU A 130 -9.77 21.20 6.55
N GLU A 131 -9.30 20.45 7.55
CA GLU A 131 -8.09 20.74 8.33
C GLU A 131 -6.84 20.79 7.43
N LEU A 132 -6.61 19.76 6.61
CA LEU A 132 -5.47 19.69 5.70
C LEU A 132 -5.55 20.76 4.59
N GLN A 133 -6.75 21.05 4.10
CA GLN A 133 -7.00 22.11 3.13
C GLN A 133 -6.67 23.50 3.72
N ALA A 134 -6.87 23.71 5.02
CA ALA A 134 -6.71 25.00 5.68
C ALA A 134 -5.25 25.48 5.76
N TYR A 135 -4.26 24.60 5.56
CA TYR A 135 -2.86 25.01 5.37
C TYR A 135 -2.68 25.88 4.11
N GLY A 136 -3.62 25.86 3.17
CA GLY A 136 -3.58 26.60 1.92
C GLY A 136 -2.62 26.03 0.88
N THR A 137 -1.49 25.46 1.32
CA THR A 137 -0.58 24.64 0.52
C THR A 137 0.15 23.67 1.44
N ARG A 138 0.36 22.44 0.97
CA ARG A 138 1.23 21.45 1.63
C ARG A 138 2.41 21.09 0.73
N PHE A 139 2.78 21.97 -0.22
CA PHE A 139 3.90 21.72 -1.12
C PHE A 139 5.22 21.54 -0.36
N HIS A 140 5.98 20.50 -0.68
CA HIS A 140 7.07 19.96 0.15
C HIS A 140 8.18 20.96 0.60
N THR A 141 8.40 22.07 -0.12
CA THR A 141 9.38 23.11 0.30
C THR A 141 8.78 24.18 1.21
N ARG A 142 7.47 24.16 1.45
CA ARG A 142 6.74 25.17 2.22
C ARG A 142 6.79 24.85 3.71
N PRO A 143 6.97 25.86 4.58
CA PRO A 143 6.88 25.66 6.03
C PRO A 143 5.55 25.00 6.46
N GLU A 144 4.46 25.33 5.78
CA GLU A 144 3.12 24.78 5.99
C GLU A 144 3.10 23.25 5.82
N ALA A 145 3.85 22.70 4.87
CA ALA A 145 3.97 21.26 4.65
C ALA A 145 4.69 20.54 5.80
N ILE A 146 5.77 21.15 6.31
CA ILE A 146 6.50 20.63 7.47
C ILE A 146 5.60 20.68 8.72
N GLN A 147 4.85 21.77 8.88
CA GLN A 147 3.90 21.92 9.98
C GLN A 147 2.78 20.87 9.88
N ALA A 148 2.22 20.63 8.69
CA ALA A 148 1.21 19.60 8.47
C ALA A 148 1.71 18.20 8.89
N ALA A 149 2.96 17.85 8.58
CA ALA A 149 3.52 16.56 9.00
C ALA A 149 3.71 16.47 10.53
N GLN A 150 4.13 17.57 11.17
CA GLN A 150 4.27 17.63 12.63
C GLN A 150 2.91 17.53 13.34
N ASP A 151 1.90 18.24 12.83
CA ASP A 151 0.55 18.24 13.38
C ASP A 151 -0.12 16.88 13.18
N LEU A 152 0.04 16.26 12.01
CA LEU A 152 -0.48 14.91 11.74
C LEU A 152 0.14 13.87 12.69
N LYS A 153 1.46 13.96 12.96
CA LYS A 153 2.10 13.12 13.97
C LYS A 153 1.42 13.28 15.33
N VAL A 154 1.22 14.51 15.79
CA VAL A 154 0.57 14.79 17.09
C VAL A 154 -0.89 14.30 17.09
N LYS A 155 -1.61 14.46 15.99
CA LYS A 155 -2.98 13.98 15.81
C LYS A 155 -3.06 12.46 15.97
N TRP A 156 -2.21 11.71 15.27
CA TRP A 156 -2.16 10.24 15.36
C TRP A 156 -1.72 9.75 16.74
N GLU A 157 -0.76 10.42 17.40
CA GLU A 157 -0.38 10.10 18.80
C GLU A 157 -1.54 10.35 19.77
N SER A 158 -2.27 11.46 19.59
CA SER A 158 -3.42 11.81 20.41
C SER A 158 -4.57 10.82 20.21
N MET A 159 -4.79 10.37 18.96
CA MET A 159 -5.75 9.33 18.61
C MET A 159 -5.41 8.01 19.30
N ALA A 160 -4.15 7.56 19.24
CA ALA A 160 -3.71 6.34 19.94
C ALA A 160 -3.91 6.45 21.45
N ALA A 161 -3.56 7.60 22.06
CA ALA A 161 -3.76 7.85 23.48
C ALA A 161 -5.23 7.85 23.90
N GLN A 162 -6.12 8.45 23.09
CA GLN A 162 -7.57 8.49 23.33
C GLN A 162 -8.18 7.09 23.46
N TYR A 163 -7.71 6.14 22.63
CA TYR A 163 -8.17 4.74 22.64
C TYR A 163 -7.28 3.81 23.48
N ASN A 164 -6.37 4.35 24.30
CA ASN A 164 -5.46 3.59 25.18
C ASN A 164 -4.61 2.55 24.44
N ARG A 165 -4.16 2.87 23.23
CA ARG A 165 -3.33 2.00 22.38
C ARG A 165 -1.86 2.10 22.76
N ASN A 166 -1.38 1.14 23.55
CA ASN A 166 0.04 1.06 23.97
C ASN A 166 0.93 0.33 22.95
N ASP A 167 0.32 -0.24 21.91
CA ASP A 167 0.95 -0.95 20.80
C ASP A 167 1.22 -0.03 19.59
N VAL A 168 0.94 1.26 19.72
CA VAL A 168 1.06 2.24 18.63
C VAL A 168 2.22 3.19 18.88
N SER A 169 2.98 3.48 17.82
CA SER A 169 4.00 4.52 17.79
C SER A 169 3.89 5.36 16.52
N VAL A 170 4.25 6.64 16.58
CA VAL A 170 4.25 7.54 15.42
C VAL A 170 5.60 8.22 15.30
N ARG A 171 6.18 8.19 14.11
CA ARG A 171 7.49 8.79 13.82
C ARG A 171 7.45 9.65 12.56
N LEU A 172 8.33 10.64 12.53
CA LEU A 172 8.68 11.34 11.30
C LEU A 172 9.82 10.58 10.61
N PHE A 173 9.69 10.36 9.31
CA PHE A 173 10.75 9.86 8.45
C PHE A 173 11.38 11.06 7.72
N ASN A 174 12.65 11.34 8.00
CA ASN A 174 13.36 12.44 7.34
C ASN A 174 13.96 11.96 6.02
N HIS A 175 13.86 12.81 5.00
CA HIS A 175 14.29 12.49 3.65
C HIS A 175 15.60 13.18 3.29
N THR A 176 16.29 12.63 2.29
CA THR A 176 17.49 13.24 1.73
C THR A 176 17.15 14.28 0.67
N ASN A 177 16.13 13.99 -0.16
CA ASN A 177 15.78 14.83 -1.31
C ASN A 177 14.62 15.81 -1.06
N THR A 178 14.08 15.86 0.17
CA THR A 178 13.09 16.85 0.60
C THR A 178 13.25 17.18 2.08
N ASN A 179 12.89 18.41 2.48
CA ASN A 179 12.88 18.82 3.89
C ASN A 179 11.56 18.50 4.60
N MET A 180 10.51 18.16 3.85
CA MET A 180 9.25 17.69 4.42
C MET A 180 9.41 16.23 4.85
N PRO A 181 9.16 15.87 6.12
CA PRO A 181 9.20 14.49 6.55
C PRO A 181 7.91 13.75 6.16
N SER A 182 8.01 12.45 5.87
CA SER A 182 6.83 11.58 5.88
C SER A 182 6.42 11.26 7.33
N VAL A 183 5.15 10.93 7.55
CA VAL A 183 4.65 10.48 8.87
C VAL A 183 4.32 9.01 8.80
N ILE A 184 4.83 8.22 9.74
CA ILE A 184 4.58 6.78 9.80
C ILE A 184 4.03 6.45 11.18
N MET A 185 2.80 5.95 11.23
CA MET A 185 2.23 5.34 12.42
C MET A 185 2.31 3.82 12.29
N THR A 186 2.91 3.18 13.29
CA THR A 186 3.09 1.73 13.37
C THR A 186 2.21 1.18 14.48
N ILE A 187 1.37 0.19 14.17
CA ILE A 187 0.59 -0.62 15.12
C ILE A 187 1.27 -1.99 15.19
N ALA A 188 1.87 -2.33 16.32
CA ALA A 188 2.64 -3.56 16.47
C ALA A 188 1.77 -4.81 16.34
N GLY A 189 2.20 -5.75 15.50
CA GLY A 189 1.56 -7.07 15.37
C GLY A 189 1.71 -7.91 16.63
N SER A 190 0.64 -8.59 17.01
CA SER A 190 0.60 -9.44 18.22
C SER A 190 1.19 -10.85 18.01
N GLU A 191 1.31 -11.34 16.77
CA GLU A 191 1.79 -12.69 16.47
C GLU A 191 3.04 -12.69 15.59
N THR A 192 3.01 -11.95 14.48
CA THR A 192 4.10 -11.83 13.49
C THR A 192 4.48 -10.35 13.29
N PRO A 193 5.06 -9.70 14.31
CA PRO A 193 5.40 -8.27 14.26
C PRO A 193 6.41 -7.89 13.16
N GLU A 194 7.12 -8.87 12.60
CA GLU A 194 8.05 -8.72 11.48
C GLU A 194 7.37 -8.74 10.10
N GLU A 195 6.09 -9.09 10.01
CA GLU A 195 5.28 -9.02 8.79
C GLU A 195 4.51 -7.69 8.76
N PHE A 196 4.70 -6.90 7.70
CA PHE A 196 4.14 -5.55 7.60
C PHE A 196 3.00 -5.49 6.58
N VAL A 197 1.89 -4.89 6.98
CA VAL A 197 0.80 -4.44 6.10
C VAL A 197 0.85 -2.93 6.05
N VAL A 198 0.97 -2.37 4.85
CA VAL A 198 1.11 -0.92 4.67
C VAL A 198 -0.13 -0.37 4.00
N VAL A 199 -0.64 0.75 4.51
CA VAL A 199 -1.53 1.63 3.76
C VAL A 199 -0.95 3.04 3.75
N GLY A 200 -1.15 3.78 2.67
CA GLY A 200 -0.67 5.15 2.61
C GLY A 200 -1.39 6.03 1.61
N GLY A 201 -1.10 7.31 1.72
CA GLY A 201 -1.47 8.40 0.82
C GLY A 201 -0.42 9.51 0.96
N HIS A 202 -0.40 10.49 0.08
CA HIS A 202 0.60 11.56 0.17
C HIS A 202 0.06 12.79 0.91
N LEU A 203 0.93 13.41 1.69
CA LEU A 203 0.57 14.55 2.53
C LEU A 203 0.76 15.88 1.81
N ASP A 204 1.69 15.94 0.86
CA ASP A 204 1.94 17.17 0.13
C ASP A 204 0.82 17.52 -0.85
N SER A 205 0.90 18.70 -1.44
CA SER A 205 0.00 19.15 -2.49
C SER A 205 0.72 20.09 -3.44
N THR A 206 0.30 20.12 -4.71
CA THR A 206 0.86 21.03 -5.70
C THR A 206 -0.20 21.92 -6.36
N SER A 207 0.27 22.97 -7.02
CA SER A 207 -0.53 23.87 -7.84
C SER A 207 0.30 24.48 -8.94
N ASN A 208 -0.17 24.36 -10.18
CA ASN A 208 0.43 25.02 -11.33
C ASN A 208 0.47 26.57 -11.24
N GLN A 209 -0.15 27.15 -10.20
CA GLN A 209 -0.15 28.58 -9.87
C GLN A 209 0.91 28.95 -8.80
N GLY A 210 2.04 28.24 -8.79
CA GLY A 210 3.22 28.60 -8.00
C GLY A 210 3.23 28.08 -6.56
N ASN A 211 2.45 27.03 -6.26
CA ASN A 211 2.49 26.28 -5.00
C ASN A 211 2.30 27.11 -3.71
N ASN A 212 1.76 28.33 -3.81
CA ASN A 212 1.37 29.15 -2.66
C ASN A 212 -0.11 28.96 -2.30
N ASN A 213 -0.91 28.43 -3.23
CA ASN A 213 -2.32 28.14 -3.05
C ASN A 213 -2.62 26.81 -3.77
N ALA A 214 -2.48 25.73 -3.02
CA ALA A 214 -2.64 24.34 -3.42
C ALA A 214 -3.45 23.63 -2.32
N PRO A 215 -4.77 23.88 -2.22
CA PRO A 215 -5.56 23.37 -1.10
C PRO A 215 -5.56 21.84 -1.04
N GLY A 216 -5.50 21.16 -2.19
CA GLY A 216 -5.24 19.72 -2.29
C GLY A 216 -6.26 18.91 -1.50
N ALA A 217 -7.55 19.22 -1.65
CA ALA A 217 -8.61 18.64 -0.83
C ALA A 217 -8.93 17.20 -1.25
N ASP A 218 -8.97 16.95 -2.55
CA ASP A 218 -9.07 15.60 -3.07
C ASP A 218 -7.69 14.96 -3.15
N ASP A 219 -6.71 15.74 -3.59
CA ASP A 219 -5.34 15.34 -3.92
C ASP A 219 -4.30 15.99 -2.95
N ASP A 220 -3.86 15.31 -1.89
CA ASP A 220 -4.41 14.04 -1.37
C ASP A 220 -4.83 14.15 0.11
N ALA A 221 -5.43 15.28 0.49
CA ALA A 221 -6.04 15.36 1.82
C ALA A 221 -7.13 14.28 2.03
N SER A 222 -7.77 13.82 0.95
CA SER A 222 -8.80 12.79 1.01
C SER A 222 -8.24 11.41 1.34
N GLY A 223 -7.11 11.00 0.74
CA GLY A 223 -6.42 9.74 1.06
C GLY A 223 -5.91 9.73 2.49
N ILE A 224 -5.28 10.82 2.94
CA ILE A 224 -4.83 10.97 4.34
C ILE A 224 -6.01 10.89 5.32
N ALA A 225 -7.14 11.52 5.00
CA ALA A 225 -8.35 11.44 5.82
C ALA A 225 -8.93 10.01 5.84
N THR A 226 -8.96 9.34 4.69
CA THR A 226 -9.42 7.96 4.51
C THR A 226 -8.64 6.97 5.38
N ILE A 227 -7.31 6.95 5.28
CA ILE A 227 -6.47 6.01 6.07
C ILE A 227 -6.49 6.34 7.57
N THR A 228 -6.65 7.63 7.91
CA THR A 228 -6.76 8.07 9.31
C THR A 228 -8.07 7.59 9.93
N GLU A 229 -9.22 7.78 9.28
CA GLU A 229 -10.53 7.35 9.80
C GLU A 229 -10.64 5.82 9.86
N ALA A 230 -10.14 5.11 8.85
CA ALA A 230 -10.09 3.65 8.86
C ALA A 230 -9.33 3.15 10.10
N THR A 231 -8.17 3.75 10.39
CA THR A 231 -7.38 3.41 11.58
C THR A 231 -8.10 3.77 12.88
N ARG A 232 -8.70 4.96 12.96
CA ARG A 232 -9.46 5.39 14.14
C ARG A 232 -10.60 4.40 14.45
N ALA A 233 -11.30 3.94 13.43
CA ALA A 233 -12.35 2.93 13.55
C ALA A 233 -11.80 1.60 14.10
N LEU A 234 -10.64 1.13 13.62
CA LEU A 234 -9.96 -0.04 14.19
C LEU A 234 -9.61 0.13 15.67
N PHE A 235 -9.22 1.35 16.08
CA PHE A 235 -8.95 1.65 17.48
C PHE A 235 -10.22 1.63 18.34
N GLU A 236 -11.33 2.14 17.81
CA GLU A 236 -12.62 2.17 18.52
C GLU A 236 -13.17 0.77 18.79
N ILE A 237 -13.08 -0.14 17.83
CA ILE A 237 -13.51 -1.54 18.02
C ILE A 237 -12.48 -2.39 18.77
N GLY A 238 -11.34 -1.80 19.18
CA GLY A 238 -10.29 -2.52 19.90
C GLY A 238 -9.55 -3.57 19.07
N PHE A 239 -9.49 -3.41 17.75
CA PHE A 239 -8.81 -4.36 16.86
C PHE A 239 -7.30 -4.40 17.16
N VAL A 240 -6.80 -5.61 17.45
CA VAL A 240 -5.37 -5.89 17.65
C VAL A 240 -4.88 -6.71 16.46
N PRO A 241 -4.03 -6.15 15.59
CA PRO A 241 -3.57 -6.87 14.42
C PRO A 241 -2.58 -7.97 14.80
N LYS A 242 -2.51 -9.02 13.99
CA LYS A 242 -1.53 -10.12 14.19
C LYS A 242 -0.22 -9.82 13.46
N ARG A 243 -0.31 -9.19 12.28
CA ARG A 243 0.80 -8.53 11.58
C ARG A 243 0.97 -7.10 12.06
N THR A 244 2.15 -6.52 11.85
CA THR A 244 2.34 -5.08 12.06
C THR A 244 1.61 -4.31 10.95
N ILE A 245 0.85 -3.29 11.32
CA ILE A 245 0.26 -2.34 10.37
C ILE A 245 1.10 -1.07 10.38
N GLU A 246 1.43 -0.53 9.21
CA GLU A 246 1.95 0.83 9.07
C GLU A 246 1.03 1.69 8.20
N VAL A 247 0.68 2.85 8.74
CA VAL A 247 -0.11 3.88 8.07
C VAL A 247 0.84 5.03 7.75
N MET A 248 0.95 5.36 6.47
CA MET A 248 1.97 6.28 5.97
C MET A 248 1.36 7.49 5.29
N ALA A 249 1.83 8.66 5.67
CA ALA A 249 1.58 9.92 4.98
C ALA A 249 2.89 10.33 4.30
N TYR A 250 3.00 10.07 3.00
CA TYR A 250 4.24 10.26 2.23
C TYR A 250 4.50 11.74 1.97
N ALA A 251 5.77 12.14 1.97
CA ALA A 251 6.18 13.47 1.59
C ALA A 251 6.60 13.52 0.12
N ALA A 252 6.34 14.65 -0.54
CA ALA A 252 6.94 14.98 -1.83
C ALA A 252 6.60 13.96 -2.95
N GLU A 253 5.36 13.47 -2.98
CA GLU A 253 4.82 12.68 -4.10
C GLU A 253 4.87 13.52 -5.38
N GLU A 254 4.43 14.78 -5.27
CA GLU A 254 4.13 15.68 -6.38
C GLU A 254 5.34 16.14 -7.19
N ILE A 255 6.53 15.82 -6.69
CA ILE A 255 7.79 16.08 -7.37
C ILE A 255 8.47 14.79 -7.87
N GLY A 256 7.71 13.69 -7.95
CA GLY A 256 8.12 12.42 -8.54
C GLY A 256 8.37 11.32 -7.50
N LEU A 257 7.42 11.11 -6.59
CA LEU A 257 7.38 10.00 -5.62
C LEU A 257 8.57 9.97 -4.64
N VAL A 258 9.11 11.15 -4.28
CA VAL A 258 10.39 11.23 -3.56
C VAL A 258 10.33 10.53 -2.21
N GLY A 259 9.29 10.78 -1.41
CA GLY A 259 9.19 10.24 -0.06
C GLY A 259 8.98 8.73 -0.05
N SER A 260 8.01 8.24 -0.82
CA SER A 260 7.73 6.80 -0.91
C SER A 260 8.90 6.02 -1.54
N ALA A 261 9.61 6.59 -2.52
CA ALA A 261 10.78 5.95 -3.11
C ALA A 261 11.90 5.76 -2.08
N GLU A 262 12.24 6.79 -1.29
CA GLU A 262 13.27 6.65 -0.26
C GLU A 262 12.86 5.65 0.83
N ILE A 263 11.59 5.60 1.22
CA ILE A 263 11.08 4.62 2.19
C ILE A 263 11.13 3.20 1.62
N ALA A 264 10.62 2.97 0.41
CA ALA A 264 10.60 1.65 -0.22
C ALA A 264 12.02 1.12 -0.49
N GLU A 265 12.94 1.99 -0.93
CA GLU A 265 14.36 1.65 -1.13
C GLU A 265 15.03 1.29 0.21
N GLU A 266 14.76 2.04 1.28
CA GLU A 266 15.26 1.70 2.63
C GLU A 266 14.70 0.35 3.11
N TYR A 267 13.39 0.11 2.94
CA TYR A 267 12.74 -1.13 3.35
C TYR A 267 13.31 -2.33 2.60
N ALA A 268 13.48 -2.21 1.28
CA ALA A 268 14.08 -3.25 0.46
C ALA A 268 15.54 -3.50 0.85
N SER A 269 16.33 -2.45 1.09
CA SER A 269 17.74 -2.58 1.51
C SER A 269 17.90 -3.28 2.86
N ASN A 270 16.92 -3.08 3.76
CA ASN A 270 16.87 -3.68 5.08
C ASN A 270 16.13 -5.03 5.11
N ASN A 271 15.66 -5.53 3.96
CA ASN A 271 14.86 -6.75 3.84
C ASN A 271 13.60 -6.74 4.73
N VAL A 272 12.94 -5.59 4.85
CA VAL A 272 11.67 -5.49 5.58
C VAL A 272 10.60 -6.31 4.86
N ASN A 273 9.92 -7.18 5.60
CA ASN A 273 8.96 -8.11 5.05
C ASN A 273 7.57 -7.48 4.93
N VAL A 274 7.37 -6.68 3.88
CA VAL A 274 6.07 -6.08 3.56
C VAL A 274 5.23 -7.06 2.75
N ILE A 275 4.10 -7.46 3.32
CA ILE A 275 3.17 -8.44 2.76
C ILE A 275 2.31 -7.80 1.69
N ALA A 276 1.77 -6.61 1.95
CA ALA A 276 0.91 -5.90 1.00
C ALA A 276 0.91 -4.40 1.29
N VAL A 277 0.72 -3.61 0.24
CA VAL A 277 0.62 -2.15 0.27
C VAL A 277 -0.68 -1.71 -0.41
N GLY A 278 -1.50 -0.90 0.27
CA GLY A 278 -2.65 -0.21 -0.32
C GLY A 278 -2.41 1.29 -0.40
N GLN A 279 -2.37 1.84 -1.63
CA GLN A 279 -2.31 3.29 -1.84
C GLN A 279 -3.72 3.87 -1.93
N PHE A 280 -3.96 4.97 -1.23
CA PHE A 280 -5.19 5.75 -1.26
C PHE A 280 -4.79 7.17 -1.63
N ASP A 281 -4.98 7.51 -2.89
CA ASP A 281 -4.63 8.80 -3.48
C ASP A 281 -5.81 9.23 -4.36
N MET A 282 -6.44 10.34 -3.98
CA MET A 282 -7.75 10.79 -4.46
C MET A 282 -8.87 9.78 -4.19
N THR A 283 -9.72 10.12 -3.23
CA THR A 283 -10.83 9.29 -2.75
C THR A 283 -12.14 10.07 -2.68
N LEU A 284 -12.14 11.38 -2.98
CA LEU A 284 -13.25 12.27 -2.64
C LEU A 284 -14.27 12.40 -3.76
N PHE A 285 -13.85 12.40 -5.02
CA PHE A 285 -14.67 12.76 -6.17
C PHE A 285 -15.18 11.53 -6.94
N ASN A 286 -16.51 11.41 -7.03
CA ASN A 286 -17.14 10.34 -7.80
C ASN A 286 -17.39 10.78 -9.25
N GLY A 287 -16.38 10.57 -10.11
CA GLY A 287 -16.42 10.99 -11.51
C GLY A 287 -16.90 9.94 -12.52
N SER A 288 -17.05 8.69 -12.10
CA SER A 288 -17.25 7.53 -13.00
C SER A 288 -18.55 6.77 -12.73
N ALA A 289 -18.89 5.83 -13.61
CA ALA A 289 -20.03 4.95 -13.41
C ALA A 289 -19.82 3.93 -12.28
N THR A 290 -18.56 3.54 -12.06
CA THR A 290 -18.11 2.69 -10.95
C THR A 290 -17.53 3.55 -9.85
N ASP A 291 -17.74 3.15 -8.60
CA ASP A 291 -17.26 3.90 -7.45
C ASP A 291 -15.74 3.81 -7.27
N VAL A 292 -15.15 2.65 -7.55
CA VAL A 292 -13.70 2.42 -7.42
C VAL A 292 -13.15 1.92 -8.75
N SER A 293 -12.03 2.49 -9.19
CA SER A 293 -11.25 1.97 -10.32
C SER A 293 -9.92 1.42 -9.81
N LEU A 294 -9.73 0.11 -9.88
CA LEU A 294 -8.45 -0.50 -9.54
C LEU A 294 -7.45 -0.23 -10.66
N ILE A 295 -6.36 0.49 -10.34
CA ILE A 295 -5.28 0.72 -11.28
C ILE A 295 -4.55 -0.59 -11.55
N SER A 296 -4.46 -0.96 -12.84
CA SER A 296 -4.02 -2.30 -13.27
C SER A 296 -2.59 -2.35 -13.82
N ASP A 297 -1.96 -1.20 -14.02
CA ASP A 297 -0.54 -1.07 -14.34
C ASP A 297 0.28 -0.64 -13.12
N PHE A 298 1.53 -1.09 -13.04
CA PHE A 298 2.42 -0.85 -11.90
C PHE A 298 1.88 -1.29 -10.53
N THR A 299 0.92 -2.22 -10.52
CA THR A 299 0.31 -2.85 -9.34
C THR A 299 0.43 -4.38 -9.38
N ASN A 300 0.11 -5.04 -8.27
CA ASN A 300 0.07 -6.49 -8.19
C ASN A 300 -1.33 -7.03 -8.51
N ALA A 301 -1.44 -7.87 -9.54
CA ALA A 301 -2.73 -8.40 -10.00
C ALA A 301 -3.47 -9.26 -8.96
N ASN A 302 -2.76 -10.02 -8.13
CA ASN A 302 -3.39 -10.82 -7.07
C ASN A 302 -3.96 -9.91 -5.98
N LEU A 303 -3.21 -8.87 -5.60
CA LEU A 303 -3.67 -7.90 -4.61
C LEU A 303 -4.86 -7.09 -5.14
N ASN A 304 -4.85 -6.67 -6.41
CA ASN A 304 -6.02 -6.05 -7.05
C ASN A 304 -7.24 -6.99 -7.03
N THR A 305 -7.04 -8.28 -7.31
CA THR A 305 -8.11 -9.28 -7.24
C THR A 305 -8.65 -9.38 -5.82
N PHE A 306 -7.77 -9.38 -4.82
CA PHE A 306 -8.19 -9.40 -3.42
C PHE A 306 -9.03 -8.17 -3.03
N PHE A 307 -8.67 -6.97 -3.49
CA PHE A 307 -9.52 -5.78 -3.31
C PHE A 307 -10.90 -5.94 -3.96
N MET A 308 -10.98 -6.56 -5.14
CA MET A 308 -12.26 -6.88 -5.79
C MET A 308 -13.05 -7.92 -4.99
N ASP A 309 -12.39 -8.95 -4.47
CA ASP A 309 -13.02 -9.98 -3.64
C ASP A 309 -13.57 -9.38 -2.32
N LEU A 310 -12.86 -8.43 -1.70
CA LEU A 310 -13.35 -7.68 -0.54
C LEU A 310 -14.64 -6.91 -0.88
N MET A 311 -14.66 -6.22 -2.02
CA MET A 311 -15.86 -5.49 -2.47
C MET A 311 -17.01 -6.43 -2.81
N ASP A 312 -16.76 -7.57 -3.47
CA ASP A 312 -17.78 -8.58 -3.75
C ASP A 312 -18.36 -9.19 -2.48
N HIS A 313 -17.52 -9.37 -1.44
CA HIS A 313 -17.91 -10.03 -0.20
C HIS A 313 -18.59 -9.09 0.79
N TYR A 314 -18.00 -7.92 1.06
CA TYR A 314 -18.49 -6.97 2.07
C TYR A 314 -19.39 -5.88 1.49
N ASN A 315 -19.26 -5.55 0.21
CA ASN A 315 -19.85 -4.36 -0.38
C ASN A 315 -20.76 -4.63 -1.60
N ALA A 316 -21.12 -5.89 -1.88
CA ALA A 316 -21.99 -6.20 -3.01
C ALA A 316 -23.45 -5.73 -2.80
N THR A 317 -23.89 -5.60 -1.55
CA THR A 317 -25.29 -5.28 -1.20
C THR A 317 -25.38 -4.39 0.04
N GLY A 318 -26.58 -3.86 0.32
CA GLY A 318 -26.84 -3.06 1.51
C GLY A 318 -26.45 -1.59 1.38
N ASP A 319 -26.35 -0.91 2.52
CA ASP A 319 -26.14 0.55 2.61
C ASP A 319 -24.69 0.97 2.30
N HIS A 320 -23.81 0.02 2.02
CA HIS A 320 -22.37 0.23 1.82
C HIS A 320 -21.93 -0.27 0.46
N GLN A 321 -22.84 -0.29 -0.51
CA GLN A 321 -22.53 -0.84 -1.82
C GLN A 321 -21.37 -0.09 -2.50
N ILE A 322 -20.39 -0.86 -2.97
CA ILE A 322 -19.26 -0.36 -3.76
C ILE A 322 -19.27 -1.11 -5.09
N THR A 323 -19.34 -0.36 -6.18
CA THR A 323 -19.13 -0.87 -7.54
C THR A 323 -17.70 -0.60 -7.97
N TYR A 324 -17.11 -1.51 -8.75
CA TYR A 324 -15.73 -1.35 -9.18
C TYR A 324 -15.51 -1.67 -10.67
N GLY A 325 -14.42 -1.11 -11.19
CA GLY A 325 -13.86 -1.40 -12.49
C GLY A 325 -12.34 -1.40 -12.43
N THR A 326 -11.69 -1.46 -13.59
CA THR A 326 -10.24 -1.32 -13.70
C THR A 326 -9.89 -0.15 -14.61
N SER A 327 -8.74 0.47 -14.34
CA SER A 327 -8.20 1.55 -15.16
C SER A 327 -6.69 1.43 -15.32
N LEU A 328 -6.13 2.24 -16.21
CA LEU A 328 -4.69 2.44 -16.36
C LEU A 328 -4.36 3.87 -15.95
N CYS A 329 -3.30 4.05 -15.18
CA CYS A 329 -2.83 5.38 -14.80
C CYS A 329 -1.55 5.81 -15.53
N ASN A 330 -0.79 4.84 -16.05
CA ASN A 330 0.53 4.99 -16.67
C ASN A 330 1.67 5.16 -15.65
N TYR A 331 2.90 5.33 -16.16
CA TYR A 331 4.13 5.25 -15.38
C TYR A 331 4.20 6.32 -14.28
N GLY A 332 4.63 5.93 -13.07
CA GLY A 332 4.92 6.87 -11.99
C GLY A 332 3.68 7.65 -11.52
N CYS A 333 2.53 6.97 -11.49
CA CYS A 333 1.24 7.58 -11.22
C CYS A 333 1.06 8.06 -9.77
N SER A 334 1.53 7.28 -8.80
CA SER A 334 1.45 7.59 -7.36
C SER A 334 2.38 6.64 -6.59
N ASP A 335 2.45 6.76 -5.26
CA ASP A 335 3.44 6.11 -4.38
C ASP A 335 3.46 4.58 -4.44
N HIS A 336 2.36 3.92 -4.85
CA HIS A 336 2.34 2.46 -5.08
C HIS A 336 3.45 2.01 -6.05
N ALA A 337 3.82 2.86 -7.01
CA ALA A 337 4.87 2.57 -7.99
C ALA A 337 6.26 2.46 -7.33
N SER A 338 6.52 3.19 -6.25
CA SER A 338 7.75 3.08 -5.46
C SER A 338 7.88 1.69 -4.82
N TRP A 339 6.78 1.16 -4.27
CA TRP A 339 6.74 -0.17 -3.68
C TRP A 339 6.87 -1.28 -4.72
N THR A 340 6.18 -1.17 -5.86
CA THR A 340 6.29 -2.19 -6.92
C THR A 340 7.65 -2.17 -7.61
N ALA A 341 8.30 -1.01 -7.74
CA ALA A 341 9.67 -0.91 -8.25
C ALA A 341 10.67 -1.71 -7.40
N GLU A 342 10.44 -1.80 -6.09
CA GLU A 342 11.26 -2.57 -5.14
C GLU A 342 10.77 -4.02 -4.94
N GLY A 343 9.74 -4.45 -5.67
CA GLY A 343 9.30 -5.85 -5.71
C GLY A 343 8.22 -6.22 -4.69
N TYR A 344 7.67 -5.23 -3.97
CA TYR A 344 6.56 -5.42 -3.05
C TYR A 344 5.21 -5.48 -3.77
N MET A 345 4.24 -6.17 -3.17
CA MET A 345 2.86 -6.19 -3.69
C MET A 345 2.16 -4.90 -3.30
N ALA A 346 1.84 -4.06 -4.28
CA ALA A 346 1.04 -2.84 -4.06
C ALA A 346 -0.21 -2.82 -4.95
N SER A 347 -1.27 -2.22 -4.43
CA SER A 347 -2.55 -1.97 -5.12
C SER A 347 -2.93 -0.51 -4.94
N PHE A 348 -3.69 0.01 -5.89
CA PHE A 348 -4.14 1.39 -5.91
C PHE A 348 -5.62 1.46 -6.33
N PRO A 349 -6.56 1.39 -5.38
CA PRO A 349 -7.96 1.77 -5.60
C PRO A 349 -8.07 3.29 -5.80
N PHE A 350 -8.60 3.71 -6.94
CA PHE A 350 -8.71 5.12 -7.33
C PHE A 350 -10.17 5.56 -7.49
N GLU A 351 -10.47 6.83 -7.23
CA GLU A 351 -11.84 7.38 -7.17
C GLU A 351 -12.68 7.30 -8.46
N ALA A 352 -12.02 7.17 -9.61
CA ALA A 352 -12.66 7.25 -10.92
C ALA A 352 -11.84 6.51 -11.99
N SER A 353 -12.44 6.16 -13.12
CA SER A 353 -11.67 5.73 -14.28
C SER A 353 -10.78 6.87 -14.76
N PHE A 354 -9.57 6.52 -15.21
CA PHE A 354 -8.59 7.52 -15.59
C PHE A 354 -9.11 8.35 -16.75
N GLY A 355 -9.05 9.67 -16.58
CA GLY A 355 -9.67 10.64 -17.45
C GLY A 355 -11.08 11.10 -17.06
N GLN A 356 -11.62 10.57 -15.96
CA GLN A 356 -12.89 10.99 -15.37
C GLN A 356 -12.75 11.45 -13.90
N HIS A 357 -11.54 11.50 -13.36
CA HIS A 357 -11.28 12.01 -12.00
C HIS A 357 -11.50 13.52 -11.90
N ASN A 358 -11.33 14.06 -10.69
CA ASN A 358 -11.49 15.48 -10.42
C ASN A 358 -10.61 16.37 -11.32
N GLY A 359 -11.24 17.16 -12.20
CA GLY A 359 -10.54 18.04 -13.13
C GLY A 359 -9.91 19.30 -12.49
N ASN A 360 -9.98 19.47 -11.17
CA ASN A 360 -9.40 20.61 -10.46
C ASN A 360 -8.07 20.31 -9.74
N ILE A 361 -7.61 19.05 -9.72
CA ILE A 361 -6.34 18.65 -9.10
C ILE A 361 -5.16 19.50 -9.61
N HIS A 362 -4.11 19.60 -8.79
CA HIS A 362 -2.95 20.47 -9.04
C HIS A 362 -3.33 21.94 -9.36
N THR A 363 -4.46 22.44 -8.83
CA THR A 363 -4.86 23.84 -8.93
C THR A 363 -5.36 24.41 -7.61
N SER A 364 -5.54 25.72 -7.57
CA SER A 364 -6.19 26.41 -6.44
C SER A 364 -7.68 26.09 -6.26
N ASN A 365 -8.29 25.38 -7.21
CA ASN A 365 -9.70 24.97 -7.16
C ASN A 365 -9.91 23.55 -6.66
N ASP A 366 -8.84 22.79 -6.36
CA ASP A 366 -8.99 21.51 -5.69
C ASP A 366 -9.35 21.73 -4.22
N THR A 367 -10.63 21.97 -3.99
CA THR A 367 -11.20 22.29 -2.69
C THR A 367 -12.33 21.33 -2.35
N PHE A 368 -12.56 21.09 -1.07
CA PHE A 368 -13.63 20.23 -0.56
C PHE A 368 -15.01 20.64 -1.10
N SER A 369 -15.19 21.92 -1.43
CA SER A 369 -16.44 22.41 -2.03
C SER A 369 -16.75 21.86 -3.43
N VAL A 370 -15.78 21.21 -4.10
CA VAL A 370 -16.02 20.52 -5.39
C VAL A 370 -17.07 19.43 -5.22
N THR A 371 -17.02 18.67 -4.13
CA THR A 371 -18.02 17.63 -3.80
C THR A 371 -18.99 18.09 -2.72
N GLY A 372 -18.50 18.86 -1.74
CA GLY A 372 -19.24 19.30 -0.56
C GLY A 372 -19.56 18.18 0.43
N THR A 373 -18.99 16.98 0.25
CA THR A 373 -19.17 15.83 1.15
C THR A 373 -18.04 14.81 0.98
N ALA A 374 -17.72 14.07 2.05
CA ALA A 374 -16.81 12.91 2.01
C ALA A 374 -17.54 11.57 1.82
N SER A 375 -18.76 11.57 1.27
CA SER A 375 -19.55 10.35 1.06
C SER A 375 -18.82 9.32 0.17
N HIS A 376 -18.07 9.78 -0.84
CA HIS A 376 -17.26 8.88 -1.69
C HIS A 376 -16.05 8.35 -0.93
N ALA A 377 -15.28 9.23 -0.28
CA ALA A 377 -14.13 8.84 0.55
C ALA A 377 -14.52 7.89 1.70
N THR A 378 -15.76 7.94 2.18
CA THR A 378 -16.31 6.96 3.13
C THR A 378 -16.30 5.53 2.56
N LYS A 379 -16.54 5.35 1.26
CA LYS A 379 -16.43 4.02 0.59
C LYS A 379 -14.98 3.53 0.63
N PHE A 380 -14.03 4.39 0.31
CA PHE A 380 -12.59 4.07 0.36
C PHE A 380 -12.13 3.79 1.80
N THR A 381 -12.68 4.49 2.79
CA THR A 381 -12.39 4.27 4.21
C THR A 381 -12.85 2.89 4.68
N LYS A 382 -14.01 2.44 4.21
CA LYS A 382 -14.52 1.08 4.46
C LYS A 382 -13.64 0.03 3.80
N LEU A 383 -13.32 0.21 2.53
CA LEU A 383 -12.42 -0.69 1.80
C LEU A 383 -11.02 -0.75 2.43
N CYS A 384 -10.50 0.37 2.94
CA CYS A 384 -9.25 0.44 3.69
C CYS A 384 -9.32 -0.36 4.99
N ALA A 385 -10.39 -0.21 5.77
CA ALA A 385 -10.58 -0.95 7.01
C ALA A 385 -10.73 -2.46 6.77
N GLU A 386 -11.50 -2.87 5.76
CA GLU A 386 -11.63 -4.26 5.30
C GLU A 386 -10.27 -4.85 4.92
N PHE A 387 -9.52 -4.13 4.09
CA PHE A 387 -8.17 -4.53 3.68
C PHE A 387 -7.27 -4.69 4.90
N LEU A 388 -7.22 -3.72 5.81
CA LEU A 388 -6.39 -3.79 7.01
C LEU A 388 -6.75 -4.97 7.91
N ILE A 389 -8.04 -5.22 8.16
CA ILE A 389 -8.49 -6.36 8.99
C ILE A 389 -8.10 -7.68 8.34
N GLU A 390 -8.46 -7.87 7.07
CA GLU A 390 -8.28 -9.14 6.38
C GLU A 390 -6.81 -9.43 6.04
N THR A 391 -6.01 -8.39 5.90
CA THR A 391 -4.58 -8.50 5.58
C THR A 391 -3.74 -8.63 6.85
N ALA A 392 -4.12 -7.93 7.93
CA ALA A 392 -3.39 -7.98 9.19
C ALA A 392 -3.83 -9.14 10.11
N LYS A 393 -4.87 -9.90 9.74
CA LYS A 393 -5.13 -11.21 10.34
C LYS A 393 -3.93 -12.11 10.08
N GLY A 394 -3.46 -12.76 11.13
CA GLY A 394 -2.25 -13.58 11.07
C GLY A 394 -2.47 -14.76 10.15
N ASN A 395 -1.38 -15.43 9.88
CA ASN A 395 -1.42 -16.66 9.13
C ASN A 395 -2.15 -17.76 9.91
N GLU A 396 -3.46 -17.92 9.68
CA GLU A 396 -4.00 -19.27 9.50
C GLU A 396 -3.54 -19.82 8.14
N LEU A 397 -2.26 -19.66 7.80
CA LEU A 397 -1.68 -20.39 6.67
C LEU A 397 -1.51 -21.83 7.11
N LEU A 398 -2.19 -22.67 6.35
CA LEU A 398 -1.93 -24.05 6.01
C LEU A 398 -0.45 -24.30 5.61
N SER A 399 0.51 -23.92 6.45
CA SER A 399 1.94 -24.00 6.18
C SER A 399 2.37 -25.45 6.17
N VAL A 400 2.44 -26.05 4.98
CA VAL A 400 3.00 -27.39 4.83
C VAL A 400 4.48 -27.34 5.21
N HIS A 401 4.81 -27.67 6.46
CA HIS A 401 6.18 -28.01 6.82
C HIS A 401 6.60 -29.22 5.98
N GLU A 402 7.39 -29.03 4.92
CA GLU A 402 7.77 -30.08 3.96
C GLU A 402 8.39 -31.31 4.64
N ALA A 403 9.06 -31.13 5.78
CA ALA A 403 9.59 -32.22 6.61
C ALA A 403 8.46 -33.06 7.22
N THR A 404 7.49 -32.42 7.88
CA THR A 404 6.33 -33.06 8.51
C THR A 404 5.37 -33.66 7.48
N ALA A 405 5.26 -33.05 6.30
CA ALA A 405 4.41 -33.55 5.22
C ALA A 405 4.84 -34.92 4.69
N LYS A 406 6.13 -35.27 4.75
CA LYS A 406 6.61 -36.60 4.33
C LYS A 406 6.22 -37.71 5.32
N GLU A 407 5.92 -37.36 6.56
CA GLU A 407 5.54 -38.27 7.64
C GLU A 407 4.03 -38.47 7.74
N ILE A 408 3.25 -37.78 6.89
CA ILE A 408 1.79 -37.78 6.92
C ILE A 408 1.23 -38.39 5.64
N PHE A 409 0.38 -39.39 5.81
CA PHE A 409 -0.34 -40.04 4.72
C PHE A 409 -1.82 -39.72 4.82
N VAL A 410 -2.40 -39.25 3.71
CA VAL A 410 -3.83 -39.07 3.55
C VAL A 410 -4.25 -39.64 2.21
N THR A 411 -5.24 -40.52 2.21
CA THR A 411 -5.77 -41.14 0.99
C THR A 411 -7.29 -41.25 1.09
N VAL A 412 -7.96 -41.36 -0.06
CA VAL A 412 -9.41 -41.61 -0.10
C VAL A 412 -9.65 -42.95 -0.78
N GLN A 413 -10.31 -43.88 -0.10
CA GLN A 413 -10.70 -45.18 -0.63
C GLN A 413 -12.09 -45.55 -0.09
N GLN A 414 -12.93 -46.17 -0.93
CA GLN A 414 -14.25 -46.68 -0.50
C GLN A 414 -15.13 -45.63 0.23
N ASN A 415 -15.15 -44.38 -0.26
CA ASN A 415 -15.86 -43.23 0.36
C ASN A 415 -15.42 -42.89 1.79
N LYS A 416 -14.20 -43.26 2.16
CA LYS A 416 -13.56 -42.88 3.41
C LYS A 416 -12.24 -42.20 3.14
N LEU A 417 -11.96 -41.15 3.88
CA LEU A 417 -10.67 -40.53 3.97
C LEU A 417 -9.89 -41.21 5.09
N HIS A 418 -8.77 -41.83 4.74
CA HIS A 418 -7.85 -42.46 5.68
C HIS A 418 -6.71 -41.50 5.96
N PHE A 419 -6.37 -41.29 7.24
CA PHE A 419 -5.22 -40.50 7.65
C PHE A 419 -4.30 -41.33 8.55
N ASP A 420 -3.00 -41.12 8.40
CA ASP A 420 -1.95 -41.68 9.26
C ASP A 420 -0.90 -40.58 9.49
N VAL A 421 -0.84 -40.12 10.74
CA VAL A 421 0.13 -39.13 11.24
C VAL A 421 1.10 -39.75 12.25
N SER A 422 1.12 -41.08 12.39
CA SER A 422 1.87 -41.77 13.44
C SER A 422 3.40 -41.64 13.33
N ALA A 423 3.91 -41.32 12.13
CA ALA A 423 5.33 -41.06 11.92
C ALA A 423 5.73 -39.62 12.31
N SER A 424 4.75 -38.73 12.54
CA SER A 424 5.00 -37.34 12.92
C SER A 424 5.30 -37.21 14.41
N LYS A 425 6.20 -36.28 14.76
CA LYS A 425 6.40 -35.83 16.14
C LYS A 425 5.39 -34.77 16.60
N THR A 426 4.54 -34.30 15.69
CA THR A 426 3.52 -33.29 15.94
C THR A 426 2.20 -33.95 16.32
N GLU A 427 1.58 -33.48 17.38
CA GLU A 427 0.25 -33.93 17.82
C GLU A 427 -0.83 -33.11 17.11
N PHE A 428 -1.54 -33.73 16.17
CA PHE A 428 -2.63 -33.10 15.42
C PHE A 428 -3.96 -33.33 16.13
N GLU A 429 -4.78 -32.28 16.23
CA GLU A 429 -6.06 -32.31 16.93
C GLU A 429 -7.26 -32.02 16.03
N LEU A 430 -7.03 -31.48 14.83
CA LEU A 430 -8.11 -31.11 13.90
C LEU A 430 -7.81 -31.60 12.49
N LEU A 431 -8.81 -32.20 11.84
CA LEU A 431 -8.81 -32.52 10.42
C LEU A 431 -9.88 -31.68 9.72
N SER A 432 -9.49 -30.90 8.73
CA SER A 432 -10.39 -30.15 7.84
C SER A 432 -10.26 -30.61 6.39
N VAL A 433 -11.32 -30.53 5.62
CA VAL A 433 -11.33 -30.77 4.17
C VAL A 433 -11.87 -29.55 3.47
N PHE A 434 -11.19 -29.11 2.43
CA PHE A 434 -11.53 -27.96 1.61
C PHE A 434 -11.71 -28.39 0.16
N ASP A 435 -12.65 -27.77 -0.54
CA ASP A 435 -12.78 -27.91 -1.99
C ASP A 435 -11.73 -27.07 -2.75
N THR A 436 -11.75 -27.13 -4.08
CA THR A 436 -10.80 -26.39 -4.93
C THR A 436 -10.98 -24.88 -4.91
N LEU A 437 -12.08 -24.37 -4.35
CA LEU A 437 -12.34 -22.95 -4.18
C LEU A 437 -11.95 -22.47 -2.77
N GLY A 438 -11.33 -23.34 -1.96
CA GLY A 438 -10.91 -23.01 -0.60
C GLY A 438 -12.04 -23.06 0.42
N LYS A 439 -13.25 -23.49 0.05
CA LYS A 439 -14.36 -23.62 1.00
C LYS A 439 -14.18 -24.85 1.87
N LYS A 440 -14.25 -24.68 3.19
CA LYS A 440 -14.23 -25.78 4.17
C LYS A 440 -15.52 -26.59 4.05
N VAL A 441 -15.41 -27.84 3.59
CA VAL A 441 -16.55 -28.76 3.37
C VAL A 441 -16.70 -29.80 4.49
N LEU A 442 -15.65 -30.01 5.29
CA LEU A 442 -15.67 -30.92 6.44
C LEU A 442 -14.67 -30.43 7.48
N SER A 443 -14.99 -30.59 8.77
CA SER A 443 -14.07 -30.32 9.87
C SER A 443 -14.43 -31.19 11.06
N LEU A 444 -13.46 -31.89 11.64
CA LEU A 444 -13.66 -32.70 12.84
C LEU A 444 -12.40 -32.74 13.72
N PRO A 445 -12.57 -32.86 15.05
CA PRO A 445 -11.45 -33.15 15.93
C PRO A 445 -10.95 -34.57 15.68
N ILE A 446 -9.64 -34.78 15.80
CA ILE A 446 -9.00 -36.09 15.76
C ILE A 446 -8.19 -36.28 17.06
N ALA A 447 -8.29 -37.46 17.67
CA ALA A 447 -7.56 -37.80 18.90
C ALA A 447 -6.61 -38.99 18.70
N GLU A 448 -6.74 -39.69 17.57
CA GLU A 448 -5.93 -40.85 17.23
C GLU A 448 -4.91 -40.47 16.17
N THR A 449 -3.75 -41.12 16.18
CA THR A 449 -2.68 -40.89 15.19
C THR A 449 -2.94 -41.57 13.84
N LYS A 450 -3.98 -42.42 13.77
CA LYS A 450 -4.51 -43.01 12.54
C LYS A 450 -6.02 -43.06 12.64
N GLY A 451 -6.72 -42.90 11.52
CA GLY A 451 -8.17 -43.02 11.54
C GLY A 451 -8.80 -42.90 10.17
N GLU A 452 -10.13 -43.00 10.18
CA GLU A 452 -10.96 -42.93 8.98
C GLU A 452 -12.08 -41.91 9.19
N VAL A 453 -12.32 -41.10 8.18
CA VAL A 453 -13.38 -40.09 8.17
C VAL A 453 -14.33 -40.40 7.01
N PRO A 454 -15.64 -40.58 7.26
CA PRO A 454 -16.62 -40.75 6.19
C PRO A 454 -16.67 -39.50 5.29
N VAL A 455 -16.51 -39.69 3.98
CA VAL A 455 -16.57 -38.60 2.99
C VAL A 455 -17.64 -38.86 1.92
N ALA A 456 -18.60 -39.73 2.20
CA ALA A 456 -19.67 -40.07 1.25
C ALA A 456 -20.54 -38.87 0.82
N SER A 457 -20.62 -37.83 1.65
CA SER A 457 -21.33 -36.57 1.36
C SER A 457 -20.60 -35.67 0.36
N LEU A 458 -19.31 -35.89 0.12
CA LEU A 458 -18.51 -35.09 -0.81
C LEU A 458 -18.73 -35.55 -2.25
N SER A 459 -18.84 -34.62 -3.19
CA SER A 459 -18.90 -34.91 -4.63
C SER A 459 -17.56 -35.50 -5.12
N GLN A 460 -17.58 -36.18 -6.27
CA GLN A 460 -16.35 -36.63 -6.92
C GLN A 460 -15.50 -35.40 -7.30
N GLY A 461 -14.21 -35.41 -7.00
CA GLY A 461 -13.37 -34.24 -7.22
C GLY A 461 -12.07 -34.21 -6.43
N VAL A 462 -11.38 -33.08 -6.55
CA VAL A 462 -10.13 -32.79 -5.85
C VAL A 462 -10.44 -32.05 -4.57
N TYR A 463 -9.80 -32.45 -3.48
CA TYR A 463 -9.92 -31.80 -2.17
C TYR A 463 -8.55 -31.57 -1.55
N ILE A 464 -8.47 -30.57 -0.68
CA ILE A 464 -7.32 -30.32 0.19
C ILE A 464 -7.72 -30.77 1.59
N VAL A 465 -6.98 -31.72 2.15
CA VAL A 465 -7.14 -32.17 3.54
C VAL A 465 -6.07 -31.51 4.38
N THR A 466 -6.48 -30.86 5.46
CA THR A 466 -5.60 -30.19 6.39
C THR A 466 -5.66 -30.88 7.74
N LEU A 467 -4.50 -31.08 8.34
CA LEU A 467 -4.31 -31.52 9.72
C LEU A 467 -3.67 -30.38 10.51
N ALA A 468 -4.29 -29.92 11.59
CA ALA A 468 -3.78 -28.82 12.43
C ALA A 468 -3.48 -29.28 13.86
N SER A 469 -2.38 -28.79 14.42
CA SER A 469 -1.99 -28.97 15.82
C SER A 469 -2.42 -27.78 16.66
N LYS A 470 -2.50 -28.00 17.96
CA LYS A 470 -2.75 -26.95 18.96
C LYS A 470 -1.66 -25.87 18.99
N THR A 471 -0.46 -26.20 18.53
CA THR A 471 0.70 -25.31 18.50
C THR A 471 0.81 -24.54 17.18
N GLY A 472 -0.24 -24.52 16.36
CA GLY A 472 -0.28 -23.79 15.09
C GLY A 472 0.41 -24.48 13.91
N VAL A 473 0.87 -25.73 14.07
CA VAL A 473 1.47 -26.49 12.96
C VAL A 473 0.34 -27.08 12.12
N SER A 474 0.31 -26.75 10.84
CA SER A 474 -0.68 -27.26 9.90
C SER A 474 -0.02 -28.08 8.80
N VAL A 475 -0.67 -29.12 8.28
CA VAL A 475 -0.17 -29.86 7.11
C VAL A 475 -1.33 -30.14 6.16
N SER A 476 -1.12 -29.81 4.89
CA SER A 476 -2.12 -30.01 3.83
C SER A 476 -1.72 -31.10 2.84
N LYS A 477 -2.69 -31.91 2.43
CA LYS A 477 -2.56 -32.98 1.44
C LYS A 477 -3.66 -32.88 0.40
N LYS A 478 -3.27 -32.88 -0.87
CA LYS A 478 -4.21 -33.03 -1.97
C LYS A 478 -4.68 -34.47 -2.06
N VAL A 479 -5.99 -34.67 -2.09
CA VAL A 479 -6.61 -35.98 -2.30
C VAL A 479 -7.61 -35.92 -3.45
N ILE A 480 -7.85 -37.08 -4.05
CA ILE A 480 -8.85 -37.25 -5.11
C ILE A 480 -9.90 -38.20 -4.56
N LYS A 481 -11.16 -37.76 -4.55
CA LYS A 481 -12.30 -38.64 -4.31
C LYS A 481 -12.79 -39.12 -5.67
N GLU A 482 -12.52 -40.39 -5.97
CA GLU A 482 -13.00 -41.09 -7.17
C GLU A 482 -14.49 -41.44 -7.12
#